data_AF-A0A508YR35-F1
#
_entry.id   AF-A0A508YR35-F1
#
_cell.length_a   1.000
_cell.length_b   1.000
_cell.length_c   1.000
_cell.angle_alpha   90.00
_cell.angle_beta   90.00
_cell.angle_gamma   90.00
#
_symmetry.space_group_name_H-M   'P 1'
#
loop_
_entity.id
_entity.type
_entity.pdbx_description
1 polymer ?
#
loop_
_entity_poly.entity_id
_entity_poly.type
_entity_poly.pdbx_seq_one_letter_code
_entity_poly.pdbx_strand_id
1 'polypeptide(L)'
;MDYQKGYVLMSDLTTLTSSYRICVQHVYDKASWLLDAVNGVFMDTDVPKYTVPDLSDELINRNAYIWLKHLMQDVQTAVNSVVACYNDHSLIDQQTGELTSTVSLWIPNSLSLNDELLNNLNNDFKSANDTLDRLFDYVEPYM
;
A
#
# COMPACT_ATOMS: atom_id res chain seq x y z
N MET A 1 12.00 -0.97 -12.06
CA MET A 1 11.02 -2.06 -12.04
C MET A 1 9.78 -1.52 -12.73
N ASP A 2 9.10 -2.28 -13.59
CA ASP A 2 7.89 -1.80 -14.29
C ASP A 2 6.70 -1.78 -13.33
N TYR A 3 5.78 -0.81 -13.49
CA TYR A 3 4.58 -0.73 -12.67
C TYR A 3 3.63 -1.91 -12.95
N GLN A 4 3.21 -2.62 -11.90
CA GLN A 4 2.34 -3.80 -12.03
C GLN A 4 0.93 -3.51 -11.51
N LYS A 5 -0.04 -3.25 -12.39
CA LYS A 5 -1.45 -3.06 -11.98
C LYS A 5 -2.06 -4.30 -11.34
N GLY A 6 -3.04 -4.07 -10.47
CA GLY A 6 -3.87 -5.08 -9.85
C GLY A 6 -3.40 -5.51 -8.46
N TYR A 7 -4.19 -6.39 -7.86
CA TYR A 7 -3.96 -6.96 -6.54
C TYR A 7 -4.17 -8.49 -6.59
N VAL A 8 -3.27 -9.23 -5.93
CA VAL A 8 -3.36 -10.69 -5.78
C VAL A 8 -3.79 -11.02 -4.35
N LEU A 9 -4.91 -11.74 -4.23
CA LEU A 9 -5.53 -12.12 -2.96
C LEU A 9 -4.63 -13.06 -2.14
N MET A 10 -4.64 -12.87 -0.82
CA MET A 10 -4.10 -13.86 0.13
C MET A 10 -5.08 -15.04 0.21
N SER A 11 -4.58 -16.24 -0.10
CA SER A 11 -5.40 -17.43 -0.32
C SER A 11 -5.79 -18.19 0.95
N ASP A 12 -4.95 -18.17 1.98
CA ASP A 12 -5.18 -18.94 3.21
C ASP A 12 -4.41 -18.40 4.41
N LEU A 13 -4.86 -18.78 5.61
CA LEU A 13 -4.25 -18.38 6.88
C LEU A 13 -2.94 -19.11 7.21
N THR A 14 -2.67 -20.26 6.60
CA THR A 14 -1.46 -21.06 6.87
C THR A 14 -0.20 -20.41 6.28
N THR A 15 -0.38 -19.59 5.24
CA THR A 15 0.67 -18.81 4.59
C THR A 15 0.60 -17.32 4.90
N LEU A 16 -0.25 -16.90 5.86
CA LEU A 16 -0.59 -15.49 6.10
C LEU A 16 0.62 -14.58 6.19
N THR A 17 1.63 -14.92 6.99
CA THR A 17 2.80 -14.04 7.20
C THR A 17 3.57 -13.80 5.89
N SER A 18 3.78 -14.86 5.10
CA SER A 18 4.49 -14.78 3.82
C SER A 18 3.67 -14.02 2.78
N SER A 19 2.38 -14.34 2.65
CA SER A 19 1.46 -13.69 1.71
C SER A 19 1.27 -12.21 2.06
N TYR A 20 1.15 -11.89 3.35
CA TYR A 20 1.06 -10.52 3.85
C TYR A 20 2.33 -9.71 3.54
N ARG A 21 3.52 -10.28 3.79
CA ARG A 21 4.80 -9.65 3.42
C ARG A 21 4.86 -9.31 1.93
N ILE A 22 4.43 -10.23 1.06
CA ILE A 22 4.40 -10.03 -0.39
C ILE A 22 3.42 -8.89 -0.74
N CYS A 23 2.21 -8.90 -0.17
CA CYS A 23 1.22 -7.84 -0.41
C CYS A 23 1.72 -6.46 0.02
N VAL A 24 2.36 -6.35 1.20
CA VAL A 24 2.96 -5.10 1.68
C VAL A 24 4.08 -4.64 0.74
N GLN A 25 5.01 -5.53 0.38
CA GLN A 25 6.11 -5.18 -0.51
C GLN A 25 5.59 -4.70 -1.87
N HIS A 26 4.53 -5.32 -2.40
CA HIS A 26 3.93 -4.89 -3.65
C HIS A 26 3.35 -3.46 -3.58
N VAL A 27 2.69 -3.09 -2.48
CA VAL A 27 2.23 -1.71 -2.28
C VAL A 27 3.42 -0.75 -2.20
N TYR A 28 4.47 -1.12 -1.46
CA TYR A 28 5.68 -0.31 -1.32
C TYR A 28 6.41 -0.08 -2.64
N ASP A 29 6.52 -1.12 -3.47
CA ASP A 29 7.15 -1.03 -4.79
C ASP A 29 6.35 -0.08 -5.69
N LYS A 30 5.00 -0.21 -5.70
CA LYS A 30 4.12 0.71 -6.44
C LYS A 30 4.22 2.15 -5.95
N ALA A 31 4.18 2.37 -4.63
CA ALA A 31 4.23 3.70 -4.04
C ALA A 31 5.56 4.39 -4.37
N SER A 32 6.69 3.66 -4.22
CA SER A 32 8.02 4.17 -4.57
C SER A 32 8.09 4.52 -6.05
N TRP A 33 7.57 3.65 -6.92
CA TRP A 33 7.56 3.88 -8.36
C TRP A 33 6.76 5.14 -8.73
N LEU A 34 5.58 5.35 -8.14
CA LEU A 34 4.75 6.52 -8.42
C LEU A 34 5.38 7.82 -7.93
N LEU A 35 6.05 7.80 -6.78
CA LEU A 35 6.81 8.95 -6.29
C LEU A 35 8.02 9.23 -7.19
N ASP A 36 8.75 8.21 -7.63
CA ASP A 36 9.85 8.36 -8.60
C ASP A 36 9.35 8.94 -9.93
N ALA A 37 8.19 8.50 -10.40
CA ALA A 37 7.54 9.01 -11.60
C ALA A 37 7.20 10.49 -11.51
N VAL A 38 6.55 10.91 -10.42
CA VAL A 38 6.24 12.33 -10.18
C VAL A 38 7.53 13.14 -10.05
N ASN A 39 8.54 12.65 -9.34
CA ASN A 39 9.83 13.33 -9.22
C ASN A 39 10.54 13.47 -10.57
N GLY A 40 10.41 12.50 -11.47
CA GLY A 40 10.93 12.59 -12.83
C GLY A 40 10.31 13.72 -13.65
N VAL A 41 9.05 14.07 -13.39
CA VAL A 41 8.30 15.12 -14.10
C VAL A 41 8.46 16.49 -13.43
N PHE A 42 8.34 16.54 -12.10
CA PHE A 42 8.25 17.79 -11.32
C PHE A 42 9.54 18.14 -10.55
N MET A 43 10.57 17.28 -10.59
CA MET A 43 11.87 17.46 -9.92
C MET A 43 11.78 17.64 -8.41
N ASP A 44 10.84 16.95 -7.75
CA ASP A 44 10.75 16.95 -6.29
C ASP A 44 11.92 16.18 -5.66
N THR A 45 12.32 16.56 -4.45
CA THR A 45 13.53 16.01 -3.80
C THR A 45 13.21 15.26 -2.53
N ASP A 46 12.78 13.99 -2.68
CA ASP A 46 13.06 12.81 -1.84
C ASP A 46 11.97 11.73 -2.07
N VAL A 47 12.36 10.52 -2.48
CA VAL A 47 11.46 9.35 -2.49
C VAL A 47 11.78 8.45 -1.30
N PRO A 48 10.84 8.23 -0.38
CA PRO A 48 11.04 7.31 0.73
C PRO A 48 11.28 5.89 0.21
N LYS A 49 12.32 5.23 0.72
CA LYS A 49 12.53 3.79 0.48
C LYS A 49 11.76 3.01 1.53
N TYR A 50 10.64 2.41 1.11
CA TYR A 50 9.86 1.54 1.96
C TYR A 50 10.42 0.11 1.92
N THR A 51 10.64 -0.49 3.09
CA THR A 51 11.10 -1.88 3.21
C THR A 51 10.27 -2.60 4.26
N VAL A 52 9.89 -3.85 4.00
CA VAL A 52 9.18 -4.65 4.99
C VAL A 52 10.15 -5.08 6.10
N PRO A 53 9.94 -4.65 7.37
CA PRO A 53 10.75 -5.12 8.49
C PRO A 53 10.62 -6.63 8.68
N ASP A 54 11.70 -7.25 9.15
CA ASP A 54 11.69 -8.66 9.52
C ASP A 54 10.78 -8.92 10.72
N LEU A 55 10.10 -10.06 10.67
CA LEU A 55 9.36 -10.56 11.82
C LEU A 55 10.41 -11.13 12.79
N SER A 56 10.49 -10.63 14.02
CA SER A 56 11.45 -11.18 14.99
C SER A 56 11.20 -12.67 15.23
N ASP A 57 12.28 -13.47 15.31
CA ASP A 57 12.24 -14.94 15.39
C ASP A 57 11.49 -15.53 16.59
N GLU A 58 11.13 -14.72 17.59
CA GLU A 58 10.28 -15.14 18.70
C GLU A 58 8.81 -15.11 18.29
N LEU A 59 8.37 -16.18 17.61
CA LEU A 59 6.99 -16.47 17.21
C LEU A 59 6.05 -16.70 18.42
N ILE A 60 5.89 -15.68 19.25
CA ILE A 60 4.73 -15.56 20.12
C ILE A 60 3.65 -14.88 19.27
N ASN A 61 2.42 -15.42 19.23
CA ASN A 61 1.28 -14.87 18.47
C ASN A 61 1.12 -13.34 18.60
N ARG A 62 1.55 -12.78 19.74
CA ARG A 62 1.60 -11.34 20.01
C ARG A 62 2.57 -10.57 19.09
N ASN A 63 3.77 -11.09 18.83
CA ASN A 63 4.77 -10.43 17.98
C ASN A 63 4.32 -10.42 16.51
N ALA A 64 3.77 -11.54 16.02
CA ALA A 64 3.16 -11.59 14.69
C ALA A 64 2.02 -10.58 14.54
N TYR A 65 1.15 -10.48 15.55
CA TYR A 65 0.07 -9.49 15.56
C TYR A 65 0.59 -8.04 15.57
N ILE A 66 1.57 -7.72 16.42
CA ILE A 66 2.18 -6.38 16.45
C ILE A 66 2.81 -6.04 15.09
N TRP A 67 3.48 -7.01 14.47
CA TRP A 67 4.08 -6.86 13.15
C TRP A 67 3.04 -6.59 12.06
N LEU A 68 1.95 -7.38 11.99
CA LEU A 68 0.83 -7.12 11.07
C LEU A 68 0.23 -5.73 11.28
N LYS A 69 0.02 -5.34 12.53
CA LYS A 69 -0.53 -4.03 12.88
C LYS A 69 0.35 -2.88 12.38
N HIS A 70 1.65 -2.91 12.69
CA HIS A 70 2.57 -1.85 12.26
C HIS A 70 2.65 -1.76 10.74
N LEU A 71 2.75 -2.90 10.06
CA LEU A 71 2.78 -2.92 8.61
C LEU A 71 1.53 -2.33 7.98
N MET A 72 0.35 -2.56 8.55
CA MET A 72 -0.87 -1.96 8.03
C MET A 72 -0.87 -0.43 8.15
N GLN A 73 -0.33 0.09 9.25
CA GLN A 73 -0.17 1.53 9.46
C GLN A 73 0.85 2.14 8.48
N ASP A 74 1.93 1.40 8.21
CA ASP A 74 2.97 1.83 7.28
C ASP A 74 2.47 1.79 5.83
N VAL A 75 1.69 0.78 5.44
CA VAL A 75 0.99 0.70 4.13
C VAL A 75 0.07 1.89 3.95
N GLN A 76 -0.77 2.22 4.95
CA GLN A 76 -1.65 3.38 4.89
C GLN A 76 -0.83 4.68 4.71
N THR A 77 0.27 4.80 5.45
CA THR A 77 1.15 5.97 5.37
C THR A 77 1.76 6.09 3.98
N ALA A 78 2.31 5.00 3.43
CA ALA A 78 2.91 4.97 2.10
C ALA A 78 1.91 5.39 1.01
N VAL A 79 0.71 4.80 0.99
CA VAL A 79 -0.33 5.15 0.01
C VAL A 79 -0.74 6.62 0.15
N ASN A 80 -0.94 7.10 1.37
CA ASN A 80 -1.36 8.49 1.59
C ASN A 80 -0.24 9.50 1.30
N SER A 81 1.03 9.12 1.40
CA SER A 81 2.14 9.95 0.91
C SER A 81 2.08 10.15 -0.60
N VAL A 82 1.77 9.10 -1.36
CA VAL A 82 1.57 9.22 -2.82
C VAL A 82 0.37 10.12 -3.12
N VAL A 83 -0.78 9.88 -2.45
CA VAL A 83 -1.98 10.71 -2.61
C VAL A 83 -1.68 12.19 -2.35
N ALA A 84 -0.97 12.49 -1.26
CA ALA A 84 -0.58 13.87 -0.93
C ALA A 84 0.30 14.48 -2.03
N CYS A 85 1.35 13.77 -2.44
CA CYS A 85 2.25 14.23 -3.51
C CYS A 85 1.51 14.52 -4.82
N TYR A 86 0.57 13.66 -5.21
CA TYR A 86 -0.23 13.85 -6.42
C TYR A 86 -1.18 15.05 -6.30
N ASN A 87 -1.86 15.18 -5.17
CA ASN A 87 -2.76 16.29 -4.89
C ASN A 87 -2.01 17.63 -4.88
N ASP A 88 -0.80 17.69 -4.31
CA ASP A 88 0.06 18.88 -4.27
C ASP A 88 0.47 19.33 -5.69
N HIS A 89 0.66 18.38 -6.60
CA HIS A 89 0.93 18.64 -8.02
C HIS A 89 -0.32 18.75 -8.90
N SER A 90 -1.53 18.74 -8.29
CA SER A 90 -2.81 18.77 -9.02
C SER A 90 -2.98 17.63 -10.05
N LEU A 91 -2.33 16.49 -9.82
CA LEU A 91 -2.54 15.24 -10.57
C LEU A 91 -3.82 14.57 -10.04
N ILE A 92 -4.93 14.98 -10.61
CA ILE A 92 -6.29 14.65 -10.14
C ILE A 92 -7.07 13.79 -11.13
N ASP A 93 -8.21 13.28 -10.66
CA ASP A 93 -9.15 12.57 -11.52
C ASP A 93 -9.65 13.49 -12.63
N GLN A 94 -9.36 13.13 -13.89
CA GLN A 94 -9.79 13.93 -15.04
C GLN A 94 -11.30 13.91 -15.28
N GLN A 95 -12.02 12.91 -14.77
CA GLN A 95 -13.46 12.79 -14.95
C GLN A 95 -14.23 13.64 -13.94
N THR A 96 -13.80 13.65 -12.68
CA THR A 96 -14.49 14.41 -11.62
C THR A 96 -13.86 15.77 -11.35
N GLY A 97 -12.58 15.96 -11.67
CA GLY A 97 -11.80 17.14 -11.32
C GLY A 97 -11.54 17.27 -9.81
N GLU A 98 -11.73 16.20 -9.04
CA GLU A 98 -11.57 16.19 -7.58
C GLU A 98 -10.21 15.62 -7.17
N LEU A 99 -9.71 16.11 -6.02
CA LEU A 99 -8.54 15.54 -5.36
C LEU A 99 -8.80 14.08 -4.95
N THR A 100 -7.75 13.27 -4.96
CA THR A 100 -7.86 11.90 -4.47
C THR A 100 -7.98 11.90 -2.96
N SER A 101 -9.02 11.26 -2.44
CA SER A 101 -9.20 11.08 -1.00
C SER A 101 -8.13 10.13 -0.43
N THR A 102 -7.67 10.42 0.79
CA THR A 102 -6.78 9.51 1.52
C THR A 102 -7.47 8.19 1.84
N VAL A 103 -6.70 7.10 1.84
CA VAL A 103 -7.18 5.80 2.28
C VAL A 103 -7.15 5.68 3.80
N SER A 104 -8.15 4.99 4.35
CA SER A 104 -8.20 4.58 5.76
C SER A 104 -8.31 3.07 5.79
N LEU A 105 -7.25 2.40 6.21
CA LEU A 105 -7.18 0.94 6.26
C LEU A 105 -7.65 0.44 7.63
N TRP A 106 -8.26 -0.74 7.67
CA TRP A 106 -8.62 -1.39 8.92
C TRP A 106 -7.37 -1.91 9.61
N ILE A 107 -7.19 -1.51 10.87
CA ILE A 107 -6.07 -1.94 11.69
C ILE A 107 -6.54 -3.14 12.54
N PRO A 108 -5.90 -4.32 12.41
CA PRO A 108 -6.27 -5.49 13.19
C PRO A 108 -6.23 -5.20 14.70
N ASN A 109 -7.32 -5.56 15.40
CA ASN A 109 -7.46 -5.42 16.85
C ASN A 109 -7.61 -6.76 17.59
N SER A 110 -7.62 -7.88 16.86
CA SER A 110 -7.84 -9.23 17.37
C SER A 110 -6.64 -10.14 17.09
N LEU A 111 -6.37 -11.06 18.02
CA LEU A 111 -5.33 -12.10 17.89
C LEU A 111 -5.82 -13.36 17.16
N SER A 112 -7.12 -13.43 16.85
CA SER A 112 -7.72 -14.60 16.22
C SER A 112 -7.42 -14.62 14.73
N LEU A 113 -6.69 -15.65 14.27
CA LEU A 113 -6.52 -15.95 12.86
C LEU A 113 -7.79 -16.63 12.34
N ASN A 114 -8.69 -15.86 11.73
CA ASN A 114 -9.96 -16.33 11.19
C ASN A 114 -10.22 -15.75 9.79
N ASP A 115 -11.27 -16.24 9.13
CA ASP A 115 -11.63 -15.80 7.78
C ASP A 115 -12.00 -14.30 7.73
N GLU A 116 -12.52 -13.75 8.83
CA GLU A 116 -12.81 -12.32 8.94
C GLU A 116 -11.53 -11.48 8.84
N LEU A 117 -10.47 -11.86 9.56
CA LEU A 117 -9.17 -11.21 9.46
C LEU A 117 -8.64 -11.28 8.03
N LEU A 118 -8.67 -12.46 7.41
CA LEU A 118 -8.20 -12.63 6.03
C LEU A 118 -8.99 -11.74 5.04
N ASN A 119 -10.31 -11.72 5.17
CA ASN A 119 -11.18 -10.90 4.31
C ASN A 119 -10.93 -9.41 4.48
N ASN A 120 -10.79 -8.92 5.72
CA ASN A 120 -10.50 -7.51 5.98
C ASN A 120 -9.16 -7.10 5.38
N LEU A 121 -8.12 -7.91 5.59
CA LEU A 121 -6.81 -7.63 5.02
C LEU A 121 -6.85 -7.63 3.48
N ASN A 122 -7.52 -8.60 2.86
CA ASN A 122 -7.69 -8.66 1.41
C ASN A 122 -8.43 -7.42 0.86
N ASN A 123 -9.51 -7.00 1.53
CA ASN A 123 -10.27 -5.81 1.13
C ASN A 123 -9.43 -4.54 1.20
N ASP A 124 -8.64 -4.38 2.27
CA ASP A 124 -7.81 -3.20 2.44
C ASP A 124 -6.63 -3.15 1.47
N PHE A 125 -5.95 -4.27 1.25
CA PHE A 125 -4.89 -4.32 0.22
C PHE A 125 -5.45 -4.07 -1.16
N LYS A 126 -6.64 -4.58 -1.47
CA LYS A 126 -7.34 -4.25 -2.71
C LYS A 126 -7.59 -2.74 -2.81
N SER A 127 -8.15 -2.13 -1.77
CA SER A 127 -8.41 -0.68 -1.73
C SER A 127 -7.14 0.16 -1.92
N ALA A 128 -6.04 -0.22 -1.25
CA ALA A 128 -4.74 0.41 -1.40
C ALA A 128 -4.21 0.30 -2.84
N ASN A 129 -4.25 -0.90 -3.43
CA ASN A 129 -3.78 -1.12 -4.81
C ASN A 129 -4.67 -0.41 -5.83
N ASP A 130 -5.99 -0.48 -5.70
CA ASP A 130 -6.94 0.20 -6.60
C ASP A 130 -6.73 1.73 -6.55
N THR A 131 -6.35 2.28 -5.39
CA THR A 131 -5.99 3.70 -5.26
C THR A 131 -4.69 4.02 -5.99
N LEU A 132 -3.62 3.25 -5.78
CA LEU A 132 -2.35 3.47 -6.47
C LEU A 132 -2.47 3.29 -7.99
N ASP A 133 -3.25 2.30 -8.45
CA ASP A 133 -3.47 2.05 -9.88
C ASP A 133 -4.21 3.19 -10.57
N ARG A 134 -5.11 3.85 -9.84
CA ARG A 134 -5.78 5.07 -10.33
C ARG A 134 -4.83 6.28 -10.35
N LEU A 135 -3.94 6.42 -9.36
CA LEU A 135 -2.91 7.46 -9.39
C LEU A 135 -1.91 7.23 -10.54
N PHE A 136 -1.59 5.99 -10.86
CA PHE A 136 -0.81 5.66 -12.06
C PHE A 136 -1.46 6.25 -13.32
N ASP A 137 -2.78 6.11 -13.48
CA ASP A 137 -3.50 6.64 -14.65
C ASP A 137 -3.39 8.18 -14.78
N TYR A 138 -3.18 8.89 -13.66
CA TYR A 138 -3.06 10.35 -13.67
C TYR A 138 -1.68 10.82 -14.15
N VAL A 139 -0.63 10.00 -13.93
CA VAL A 139 0.75 10.35 -14.32
C VAL A 139 1.17 9.72 -15.65
N GLU A 140 0.56 8.60 -16.06
CA GLU A 140 0.86 7.88 -17.30
C GLU A 140 0.94 8.79 -18.55
N PRO A 141 0.08 9.80 -18.74
CA PRO A 141 0.17 10.69 -19.92
C PRO A 141 1.41 11.59 -19.97
N TYR A 142 2.17 11.71 -18.88
CA TYR A 142 3.35 12.57 -18.77
C TYR A 142 4.68 11.81 -18.91
N MET A 143 4.62 10.48 -19.09
CA MET A 143 5.75 9.57 -19.27
C MET A 143 6.05 9.33 -20.74
#